data_AF-A0A6J4KLA0-F1
#
_entry.id   AF-A0A6J4KLA0-F1
#
_cell.length_a   1.000
_cell.length_b   1.000
_cell.length_c   1.000
_cell.angle_alpha   90.00
_cell.angle_beta   90.00
_cell.angle_gamma   90.00
#
_symmetry.space_group_name_H-M   'P 1'
#
loop_
_entity.id
_entity.type
_entity.pdbx_description
1 polymer ?
#
loop_
_entity_poly.entity_id
_entity_poly.type
_entity_poly.pdbx_seq_one_letter_code
_entity_poly.pdbx_strand_id
1 'polypeptide(L)'
;MNSYLSVRYVLAAVAILVLLAQAPFYFAAGLVAPAWAVVLLVVVWLGLVGLGFAWFRRRPWWVLPLPVVAAAIWFGGISAGEAFLGWTG
;
A
#
# COMPACT_ATOMS: atom_id res chain seq x y z
N MET A 1 -22.56 -10.92 21.70
CA MET A 1 -21.41 -10.29 21.02
C MET A 1 -21.90 -9.82 19.65
N ASN A 2 -21.97 -8.51 19.41
CA ASN A 2 -22.61 -7.96 18.20
C ASN A 2 -21.79 -8.31 16.94
N SER A 3 -22.34 -9.15 16.06
CA SER A 3 -21.71 -9.69 14.85
C SER A 3 -21.14 -8.62 13.89
N TYR A 4 -21.68 -7.40 13.95
CA TYR A 4 -21.22 -6.28 13.13
C TYR A 4 -19.85 -5.75 13.54
N LEU A 5 -19.46 -5.86 14.81
CA LEU A 5 -18.16 -5.41 15.28
C LEU A 5 -17.07 -6.39 14.82
N SER A 6 -17.31 -7.70 14.90
CA SER A 6 -16.34 -8.71 14.45
C SER A 6 -16.07 -8.65 12.94
N VAL A 7 -17.12 -8.49 12.11
CA VAL A 7 -16.96 -8.36 10.65
C VAL A 7 -16.04 -7.21 10.28
N ARG A 8 -16.17 -6.04 10.94
CA ARG A 8 -15.33 -4.86 10.66
C ARG A 8 -13.85 -5.13 10.89
N TYR A 9 -13.52 -5.79 12.00
CA TYR A 9 -12.13 -6.10 12.32
C TYR A 9 -11.55 -7.18 11.40
N VAL A 10 -12.36 -8.17 11.01
CA VAL A 10 -11.94 -9.18 10.02
C VAL A 10 -11.62 -8.52 8.69
N LEU A 11 -12.50 -7.65 8.20
CA LEU A 11 -12.28 -6.92 6.95
C LEU A 11 -11.05 -6.00 7.03
N ALA A 12 -10.86 -5.30 8.14
CA ALA A 12 -9.67 -4.48 8.35
C ALA A 12 -8.37 -5.31 8.42
N ALA A 13 -8.42 -6.50 9.04
CA ALA A 13 -7.28 -7.39 9.12
C ALA A 13 -6.91 -7.94 7.73
N VAL A 14 -7.91 -8.37 6.96
CA VAL A 14 -7.72 -8.79 5.56
C VAL A 14 -7.12 -7.65 4.74
N ALA A 15 -7.62 -6.42 4.89
CA ALA A 15 -7.07 -5.28 4.17
C ALA A 15 -5.59 -5.01 4.52
N ILE A 16 -5.20 -5.15 5.79
CA ILE A 16 -3.78 -5.06 6.20
C ILE A 16 -2.96 -6.18 5.59
N LEU A 17 -3.46 -7.42 5.58
CA LEU A 17 -2.76 -8.55 4.97
C LEU A 17 -2.56 -8.34 3.47
N VAL A 18 -3.57 -7.84 2.76
CA VAL A 18 -3.45 -7.49 1.33
C VAL A 18 -2.43 -6.36 1.14
N LEU A 19 -2.43 -5.34 2.00
CA LEU A 19 -1.47 -4.24 1.95
C LEU A 19 -0.03 -4.74 2.17
N LEU A 20 0.17 -5.68 3.11
CA LEU A 20 1.47 -6.30 3.36
C LEU A 20 1.90 -7.22 2.20
N ALA A 21 0.97 -7.93 1.58
CA ALA A 21 1.23 -8.78 0.43
C ALA A 21 1.72 -8.00 -0.80
N GLN A 22 1.56 -6.67 -0.83
CA GLN A 22 2.10 -5.82 -1.89
C GLN A 22 3.61 -5.53 -1.75
N ALA A 23 4.23 -5.85 -0.60
CA ALA A 23 5.64 -5.56 -0.35
C ALA A 23 6.59 -6.00 -1.50
N PRO A 24 6.44 -7.20 -2.10
CA PRO A 24 7.32 -7.61 -3.19
C PRO A 24 7.31 -6.65 -4.39
N PHE A 25 6.16 -6.04 -4.72
CA PHE A 25 6.06 -5.08 -5.82
C PHE A 25 6.86 -3.81 -5.53
N TYR A 26 6.77 -3.30 -4.30
CA TYR A 26 7.49 -2.09 -3.89
C TYR A 26 9.01 -2.29 -3.88
N PHE A 27 9.50 -3.46 -3.46
CA PHE A 27 10.93 -3.76 -3.51
C PHE A 27 11.41 -4.12 -4.93
N ALA A 28 10.60 -4.83 -5.71
CA ALA A 28 10.90 -5.17 -7.10
C ALA A 28 10.86 -3.95 -8.05
N ALA A 29 10.29 -2.82 -7.61
CA ALA A 29 10.31 -1.57 -8.36
C ALA A 29 11.73 -1.14 -8.78
N GLY A 30 12.77 -1.52 -8.04
CA GLY A 30 14.17 -1.25 -8.40
C GLY A 30 14.67 -1.94 -9.66
N LEU A 31 13.91 -2.87 -10.23
CA LEU A 31 14.18 -3.43 -11.56
C LEU A 31 13.92 -2.44 -12.69
N VAL A 32 13.09 -1.42 -12.45
CA VAL A 32 12.66 -0.43 -13.46
C VAL A 32 13.02 1.00 -13.03
N ALA A 33 12.87 1.31 -11.74
CA ALA A 33 13.01 2.65 -11.19
C ALA A 33 14.37 2.85 -10.50
N PRO A 34 14.92 4.09 -10.53
CA PRO A 34 16.15 4.42 -9.82
C PRO A 34 15.98 4.32 -8.29
N ALA A 35 17.08 4.08 -7.58
CA ALA A 35 17.07 3.80 -6.14
C ALA A 35 16.33 4.85 -5.30
N TRP A 36 16.45 6.14 -5.62
CA TRP A 36 15.75 7.20 -4.88
C TRP A 36 14.23 7.09 -4.99
N ALA A 37 13.71 6.68 -6.16
CA ALA A 37 12.27 6.52 -6.39
C ALA A 37 11.73 5.30 -5.64
N VAL A 38 12.50 4.21 -5.61
CA VAL A 38 12.19 3.01 -4.82
C VAL A 38 12.10 3.37 -3.34
N VAL A 39 13.06 4.13 -2.82
CA VAL A 39 13.03 4.61 -1.42
C VAL A 39 11.76 5.40 -1.15
N LEU A 40 11.37 6.33 -2.03
CA LEU A 40 10.14 7.11 -1.86
C LEU A 40 8.90 6.20 -1.88
N LEU A 41 8.79 5.27 -2.83
CA LEU A 41 7.67 4.33 -2.91
C LEU A 41 7.57 3.48 -1.64
N VAL A 42 8.68 2.93 -1.17
CA VAL A 42 8.71 2.12 0.07
C VAL A 42 8.32 2.96 1.28
N VAL A 43 8.81 4.19 1.41
CA VAL A 43 8.43 5.10 2.51
C VAL A 43 6.94 5.39 2.49
N VAL A 44 6.36 5.66 1.33
CA VAL A 44 4.91 5.90 1.19
C VAL A 44 4.11 4.66 1.59
N TRP A 45 4.51 3.47 1.12
CA TRP A 45 3.86 2.22 1.50
C TRP A 45 3.96 1.93 3.00
N LEU A 46 5.14 2.11 3.61
CA LEU A 46 5.31 1.98 5.06
C LEU A 46 4.43 2.97 5.83
N GLY A 47 4.27 4.20 5.31
CA GLY A 47 3.32 5.17 5.84
C GLY A 47 1.88 4.66 5.84
N LEU A 48 1.44 4.04 4.73
CA LEU A 48 0.11 3.43 4.62
C LEU A 48 -0.05 2.22 5.55
N VAL A 49 0.99 1.39 5.70
CA VAL A 49 0.99 0.26 6.64
C VAL A 49 0.85 0.76 8.08
N GLY A 50 1.63 1.78 8.46
CA GLY A 50 1.52 2.43 9.77
C GLY A 50 0.13 3.03 10.00
N LEU A 51 -0.46 3.64 8.97
CA LEU A 51 -1.82 4.18 9.00
C LEU A 51 -2.87 3.08 9.20
N GLY A 52 -2.71 1.94 8.53
CA GLY A 52 -3.55 0.76 8.70
C GLY A 52 -3.55 0.27 10.15
N PHE A 53 -2.37 0.15 10.76
CA PHE A 53 -2.26 -0.22 12.18
C PHE A 53 -2.84 0.85 13.11
N ALA A 54 -2.60 2.13 12.84
CA ALA A 54 -3.13 3.24 13.64
C ALA A 54 -4.67 3.33 13.60
N TRP A 55 -5.27 3.04 12.45
CA TRP A 55 -6.71 3.10 12.24
C TRP A 55 -7.44 1.81 12.59
N PHE A 56 -6.74 0.68 12.71
CA PHE A 56 -7.34 -0.63 12.99
C PHE A 56 -8.34 -0.62 14.15
N ARG A 57 -7.99 0.03 15.27
CA ARG A 57 -8.86 0.09 16.47
C ARG A 57 -9.85 1.26 16.46
N ARG A 58 -9.47 2.40 15.89
CA ARG A 58 -10.26 3.64 15.97
C ARG A 58 -11.26 3.80 14.82
N ARG A 59 -10.90 3.29 13.63
CA ARG A 59 -11.56 3.55 12.35
C ARG A 59 -11.35 2.38 11.36
N PRO A 60 -11.80 1.14 11.66
CA PRO A 60 -11.49 -0.04 10.83
C PRO A 60 -11.96 0.08 9.37
N TRP A 61 -13.05 0.80 9.11
CA TRP A 61 -13.53 1.06 7.74
C TRP A 61 -12.56 1.86 6.89
N TRP A 62 -11.74 2.71 7.50
CA TRP A 62 -10.73 3.51 6.80
C TRP A 62 -9.48 2.70 6.41
N VAL A 63 -9.36 1.47 6.89
CA VAL A 63 -8.26 0.55 6.53
C VAL A 63 -8.49 -0.12 5.18
N LEU A 64 -9.76 -0.37 4.82
CA LEU A 64 -10.16 -1.01 3.55
C LEU A 64 -9.60 -0.35 2.28
N PRO A 65 -9.62 0.99 2.12
CA PRO A 65 -9.10 1.61 0.91
C PRO A 65 -7.58 1.59 0.81
N LEU A 66 -6.83 1.42 1.91
CA LEU A 66 -5.37 1.51 1.93
C LEU A 66 -4.65 0.59 0.93
N PRO A 67 -4.98 -0.71 0.80
CA PRO A 67 -4.38 -1.55 -0.24
C PRO A 67 -4.66 -1.06 -1.66
N VAL A 68 -5.82 -0.47 -1.93
CA VAL A 68 -6.15 0.08 -3.26
C VAL A 68 -5.33 1.34 -3.52
N VAL A 69 -5.22 2.23 -2.53
CA VAL A 69 -4.38 3.43 -2.60
C VAL A 69 -2.92 3.05 -2.83
N ALA A 70 -2.41 2.05 -2.12
CA ALA A 70 -1.06 1.55 -2.31
C ALA A 70 -0.84 0.98 -3.73
N ALA A 71 -1.78 0.19 -4.26
CA ALA A 71 -1.68 -0.31 -5.63
C ALA A 71 -1.69 0.83 -6.66
N ALA A 72 -2.55 1.83 -6.46
CA ALA A 72 -2.63 3.00 -7.35
C ALA A 72 -1.35 3.85 -7.32
N ILE A 73 -0.75 4.06 -6.14
CA ILE A 73 0.53 4.77 -6.00
C ILE A 73 1.65 4.03 -6.70
N TRP A 74 1.73 2.71 -6.52
CA TRP A 74 2.76 1.91 -7.17
C TRP A 74 2.61 1.95 -8.70
N PHE A 75 1.40 1.62 -9.20
CA PHE A 75 1.14 1.59 -10.64
C PHE A 75 1.32 2.96 -11.28
N GLY A 76 0.72 3.99 -10.69
CA GLY A 76 0.86 5.37 -11.17
C GLY A 76 2.29 5.88 -11.09
N GLY A 77 3.03 5.53 -10.04
CA GLY A 77 4.44 5.91 -9.87
C GLY A 77 5.35 5.29 -10.94
N ILE A 78 5.19 3.99 -11.22
CA ILE A 78 5.95 3.30 -12.27
C ILE A 78 5.57 3.83 -13.65
N SER A 79 4.28 3.89 -13.98
CA SER A 79 3.83 4.38 -15.30
C SER A 79 4.22 5.84 -15.55
N ALA A 80 4.19 6.70 -14.53
CA ALA A 80 4.67 8.08 -14.65
C ALA A 80 6.18 8.14 -14.86
N GLY A 81 6.94 7.28 -14.17
CA GLY A 81 8.37 7.18 -14.36
C GLY A 81 8.76 6.73 -15.77
N GLU A 82 8.08 5.72 -16.31
CA GLU A 82 8.26 5.26 -17.69
C GLU A 82 7.92 6.38 -18.70
N ALA A 83 6.77 7.05 -18.52
CA ALA A 83 6.27 8.04 -19.46
C ALA A 83 7.04 9.39 -19.43
N PHE A 84 7.47 9.85 -18.26
CA PHE A 84 8.00 11.21 -18.08
C PHE A 84 9.49 11.26 -17.71
N LEU A 85 10.01 10.21 -17.07
CA LEU A 85 11.38 10.18 -16.52
C LEU A 85 12.28 9.18 -17.26
N GLY A 86 11.76 8.47 -18.25
CA GLY A 86 12.49 7.49 -19.04
C GLY A 86 12.96 6.28 -18.23
N TRP A 87 12.22 5.90 -17.18
CA TRP A 87 12.52 4.68 -16.44
C TRP A 87 12.29 3.47 -17.33
N THR A 88 13.25 2.55 -17.34
CA THR A 88 13.22 1.33 -18.13
C THR A 88 13.95 0.24 -17.36
N GLY A 89 13.43 -0.98 -17.40
CA GLY A 89 14.08 -2.17 -16.86
C GLY A 89 14.61 -3.08 -17.97
#